data_AF-A0AB39K914-F1
#
_entry.id   AF-A0AB39K914-F1
#
_cell.length_a   1.000
_cell.length_b   1.000
_cell.length_c   1.000
_cell.angle_alpha   90.00
_cell.angle_beta   90.00
_cell.angle_gamma   90.00
#
_symmetry.space_group_name_H-M   'P 1'
#
loop_
_entity.id
_entity.type
_entity.pdbx_description
1 polymer ?
#
loop_
_entity_poly.entity_id
_entity_poly.type
_entity_poly.pdbx_seq_one_letter_code
_entity_poly.pdbx_strand_id
1 'polypeptide(L)'
;MFVKKGSTSPLKLILISMFALTSCGCTNTQVKNYREDVINSTRGAVNMLIMDQPVYKNAIASEKNKVTNALLYTTLKKAGVLSELEKEIGNNFVIEESLSLAQLNKLCWTTKFLQHYKKDLSPQSQVDYQKVYAWVDAKQSTWLKKLNEGYTKDELGEDDCRK
;
A
#
# COMPACT_ATOMS: atom_id res chain seq x y z
N MET A 1 66.23 -27.82 48.23
CA MET A 1 65.72 -28.49 47.01
C MET A 1 64.67 -27.56 46.38
N PHE A 2 65.00 -26.92 45.26
CA PHE A 2 64.15 -25.96 44.56
C PHE A 2 63.10 -26.68 43.71
N VAL A 3 61.81 -26.34 43.83
CA VAL A 3 60.82 -26.63 42.78
C VAL A 3 59.90 -25.42 42.59
N LYS A 4 59.69 -25.11 41.31
CA LYS A 4 59.27 -23.85 40.69
C LYS A 4 57.88 -23.36 41.11
N LYS A 5 57.79 -22.07 41.45
CA LYS A 5 56.55 -21.28 41.40
C LYS A 5 56.17 -21.13 39.91
N GLY A 6 55.04 -21.71 39.52
CA GLY A 6 54.53 -21.61 38.15
C GLY A 6 54.16 -20.17 37.82
N SER A 7 54.96 -19.52 36.97
CA SER A 7 54.63 -18.23 36.39
C SER A 7 53.54 -18.44 35.34
N THR A 8 52.31 -18.04 35.64
CA THR A 8 51.26 -17.92 34.63
C THR A 8 51.60 -16.72 33.75
N SER A 9 52.13 -17.01 32.55
CA SER A 9 52.46 -16.02 31.54
C SER A 9 51.27 -15.07 31.27
N PRO A 10 51.48 -13.74 31.22
CA PRO A 10 50.42 -12.75 30.97
C PRO A 10 49.72 -12.98 29.61
N LEU A 11 50.35 -13.72 28.70
CA LEU A 11 49.79 -14.11 27.41
C LEU A 11 48.55 -15.02 27.55
N LYS A 12 48.49 -15.88 28.58
CA LYS A 12 47.35 -16.79 28.80
C LYS A 12 46.12 -16.09 29.36
N LEU A 13 46.30 -15.00 30.12
CA LEU A 13 45.21 -14.18 30.66
C LEU A 13 44.57 -13.30 29.58
N ILE A 14 45.37 -12.79 28.65
CA ILE A 14 44.89 -11.97 27.52
C ILE A 14 44.02 -12.81 26.56
N LEU A 15 44.44 -14.04 26.26
CA LEU A 15 43.72 -14.98 25.39
C LEU A 15 42.33 -15.37 25.92
N ILE A 16 42.17 -15.47 27.24
CA ILE A 16 40.86 -15.78 27.87
C ILE A 16 39.93 -14.55 27.82
N SER A 17 40.47 -13.33 27.94
CA SER A 17 39.65 -12.11 27.82
C SER A 17 39.15 -11.85 26.40
N MET A 18 39.92 -12.23 25.36
CA MET A 18 39.47 -12.11 23.96
C MET A 18 38.38 -13.12 23.60
N PHE A 19 38.30 -14.27 24.29
CA PHE A 19 37.25 -15.26 24.05
C PHE A 19 35.90 -14.88 24.68
N ALA A 20 35.90 -14.01 25.70
CA ALA A 20 34.66 -13.52 26.32
C ALA A 20 33.99 -12.40 25.51
N LEU A 21 34.75 -11.67 24.68
CA LEU A 21 34.23 -10.53 23.90
C LEU A 21 33.56 -10.91 22.58
N THR A 22 33.63 -12.18 22.14
CA THR A 22 33.02 -12.63 20.88
C THR A 22 31.59 -13.13 21.02
N SER A 23 31.00 -13.13 22.22
CA SER A 23 29.62 -13.60 22.45
C SER A 23 28.57 -12.50 22.63
N CYS A 24 28.97 -11.22 22.70
CA CYS A 24 28.04 -10.08 22.67
C CYS A 24 27.94 -9.47 21.26
N GLY A 25 27.82 -10.32 20.24
CA GLY A 25 27.17 -9.91 19.01
C GLY A 25 25.66 -9.87 19.26
N CYS A 26 25.14 -8.76 19.80
CA CYS A 26 23.71 -8.46 19.70
C CYS A 26 23.36 -8.37 18.22
N THR A 27 23.09 -9.52 17.62
CA THR A 27 22.47 -9.58 16.31
C THR A 27 21.03 -9.20 16.59
N ASN A 28 20.75 -7.91 16.56
CA ASN A 28 19.41 -7.39 16.53
C ASN A 28 18.90 -7.68 15.11
N THR A 29 18.76 -8.96 14.78
CA THR A 29 18.02 -9.42 13.61
C THR A 29 16.59 -9.03 13.91
N GLN A 30 16.24 -7.77 13.62
CA GLN A 30 14.85 -7.43 13.39
C GLN A 30 14.41 -8.43 12.33
N VAL A 31 13.55 -9.37 12.72
CA VAL A 31 12.91 -10.29 11.79
C VAL A 31 12.15 -9.37 10.85
N LYS A 32 12.73 -9.10 9.68
CA LYS A 32 12.15 -8.20 8.69
C LYS A 32 10.84 -8.83 8.26
N ASN A 33 9.73 -8.30 8.79
CA ASN A 33 8.41 -8.85 8.52
C ASN A 33 7.99 -8.36 7.13
N TYR A 34 8.38 -9.11 6.11
CA TYR A 34 8.05 -8.83 4.72
C TYR A 34 6.57 -8.45 4.53
N ARG A 35 5.66 -9.16 5.21
CA ARG A 35 4.22 -8.84 5.14
C ARG A 35 3.92 -7.42 5.62
N GLU A 36 4.52 -6.98 6.72
CA GLU A 36 4.33 -5.62 7.25
C GLU A 36 4.93 -4.57 6.31
N ASP A 37 6.06 -4.86 5.66
CA ASP A 37 6.65 -3.99 4.65
C ASP A 37 5.70 -3.79 3.45
N VAL A 38 5.03 -4.86 2.99
CA VAL A 38 4.04 -4.79 1.90
C VAL A 38 2.77 -4.06 2.37
N ILE A 39 2.32 -4.26 3.61
CA ILE A 39 1.19 -3.51 4.20
C ILE A 39 1.52 -2.00 4.25
N ASN A 40 2.72 -1.63 4.69
CA ASN A 40 3.16 -0.25 4.70
C ASN A 40 3.26 0.36 3.30
N SER A 41 3.74 -0.42 2.33
CA SER A 41 3.76 -0.02 0.92
C SER A 41 2.34 0.20 0.38
N THR A 42 1.40 -0.65 0.78
CA THR A 42 -0.03 -0.55 0.44
C THR A 42 -0.64 0.74 0.99
N ARG A 43 -0.36 1.09 2.26
CA ARG A 43 -0.79 2.36 2.86
C ARG A 43 -0.28 3.56 2.06
N GLY A 44 0.99 3.53 1.64
CA GLY A 44 1.58 4.55 0.78
C GLY A 44 0.86 4.67 -0.57
N ALA A 45 0.62 3.55 -1.24
CA ALA A 45 -0.09 3.49 -2.52
C ALA A 45 -1.54 4.01 -2.43
N VAL A 46 -2.26 3.64 -1.35
CA VAL A 46 -3.60 4.17 -1.06
C VAL A 46 -3.57 5.69 -0.93
N ASN A 47 -2.62 6.24 -0.16
CA ASN A 47 -2.52 7.69 0.04
C ASN A 47 -2.26 8.43 -1.28
N MET A 48 -1.48 7.86 -2.20
CA MET A 48 -1.27 8.45 -3.54
C MET A 48 -2.55 8.58 -4.36
N LEU A 49 -3.53 7.71 -4.17
CA LEU A 49 -4.83 7.78 -4.84
C LEU A 49 -5.78 8.74 -4.11
N ILE A 50 -5.78 8.69 -2.77
CA ILE A 50 -6.61 9.58 -1.94
C ILE A 50 -6.27 11.05 -2.16
N MET A 51 -4.98 11.38 -2.30
CA MET A 51 -4.53 12.76 -2.57
C MET A 51 -5.04 13.31 -3.92
N ASP A 52 -5.24 12.43 -4.90
CA ASP A 52 -5.71 12.82 -6.24
C ASP A 52 -7.24 12.99 -6.31
N GLN A 53 -7.99 12.76 -5.22
CA GLN A 53 -9.46 12.84 -5.22
C GLN A 53 -10.04 14.14 -5.81
N PRO A 54 -9.54 15.35 -5.48
CA PRO A 54 -10.06 16.57 -6.09
C PRO A 54 -9.84 16.61 -7.60
N VAL A 55 -8.74 16.03 -8.08
CA VAL A 55 -8.41 15.95 -9.50
C VAL A 55 -9.37 15.00 -10.21
N TYR A 56 -9.68 13.85 -9.61
CA TYR A 56 -10.66 12.90 -10.16
C TYR A 56 -12.06 13.51 -10.29
N LYS A 57 -12.54 14.17 -9.24
CA LYS A 57 -13.84 14.84 -9.23
C LYS A 57 -13.91 15.93 -10.31
N ASN A 58 -12.89 16.79 -10.38
CA ASN A 58 -12.84 17.86 -11.38
C ASN A 58 -12.70 17.32 -12.81
N ALA A 59 -11.93 16.26 -13.02
CA ALA A 59 -11.78 15.64 -14.33
C ALA A 59 -13.13 15.12 -14.85
N ILE A 60 -13.87 14.37 -14.03
CA ILE A 60 -15.21 13.85 -14.38
C ILE A 60 -16.18 14.98 -14.76
N ALA A 61 -16.11 16.12 -14.07
CA ALA A 61 -16.98 17.26 -14.33
C ALA A 61 -16.55 18.11 -15.54
N SER A 62 -15.36 17.87 -16.11
CA SER A 62 -14.77 18.67 -17.17
C SER A 62 -14.75 17.95 -18.52
N GLU A 63 -14.59 18.71 -19.61
CA GLU A 63 -14.32 18.12 -20.91
C GLU A 63 -12.97 17.39 -20.91
N LYS A 64 -12.99 16.16 -21.43
CA LYS A 64 -11.78 15.34 -21.52
C LYS A 64 -10.73 16.01 -22.40
N ASN A 65 -9.51 16.04 -21.90
CA ASN A 65 -8.35 16.58 -22.60
C ASN A 65 -7.12 15.65 -22.45
N LYS A 66 -5.98 16.07 -23.02
CA LYS A 66 -4.72 15.30 -22.95
C LYS A 66 -4.26 15.04 -21.50
N VAL A 67 -4.49 15.98 -20.59
CA VAL A 67 -4.15 15.84 -19.16
C VAL A 67 -5.03 14.78 -18.51
N THR A 68 -6.34 14.81 -18.78
CA THR A 68 -7.28 13.79 -18.30
C THR A 68 -6.93 12.40 -18.82
N ASN A 69 -6.50 12.30 -20.09
CA ASN A 69 -6.03 11.04 -20.65
C ASN A 69 -4.76 10.53 -19.95
N ALA A 70 -3.78 11.40 -19.69
CA ALA A 70 -2.59 11.02 -18.93
C ALA A 70 -2.96 10.57 -17.50
N LEU A 71 -3.87 11.29 -16.85
CA LEU A 71 -4.39 10.96 -15.52
C LEU A 71 -5.09 9.59 -15.51
N LEU A 72 -5.85 9.26 -16.55
CA LEU A 72 -6.47 7.94 -16.69
C LEU A 72 -5.43 6.83 -16.67
N TYR A 73 -4.42 6.91 -17.53
CA TYR A 73 -3.38 5.87 -17.61
C TYR A 73 -2.52 5.78 -16.35
N THR A 74 -2.18 6.90 -15.72
CA THR A 74 -1.42 6.87 -14.45
C THR A 74 -2.25 6.29 -13.32
N THR A 75 -3.55 6.60 -13.27
CA THR A 75 -4.47 6.06 -12.26
C THR A 75 -4.70 4.57 -12.45
N LEU A 76 -4.81 4.07 -13.68
CA LEU A 76 -4.86 2.64 -13.99
C LEU A 76 -3.61 1.91 -13.48
N LYS A 77 -2.42 2.49 -13.67
CA LYS A 77 -1.18 1.93 -13.14
C LYS A 77 -1.15 1.93 -11.61
N LYS A 78 -1.56 3.02 -10.96
CA LYS A 78 -1.66 3.09 -9.48
C LYS A 78 -2.65 2.05 -8.93
N ALA A 79 -3.82 1.89 -9.56
CA ALA A 79 -4.79 0.87 -9.20
C ALA A 79 -4.25 -0.56 -9.43
N GLY A 80 -3.50 -0.79 -10.52
CA GLY A 80 -2.83 -2.06 -10.77
C GLY A 80 -1.80 -2.41 -9.70
N VAL A 81 -0.97 -1.43 -9.29
CA VAL A 81 -0.03 -1.61 -8.16
C VAL A 81 -0.79 -1.98 -6.89
N LEU A 82 -1.87 -1.26 -6.58
CA LEU A 82 -2.66 -1.52 -5.38
C LEU A 82 -3.31 -2.91 -5.39
N SER A 83 -3.81 -3.35 -6.55
CA SER A 83 -4.35 -4.69 -6.76
C SER A 83 -3.31 -5.78 -6.55
N GLU A 84 -2.09 -5.62 -7.06
CA GLU A 84 -1.03 -6.62 -6.87
C GLU A 84 -0.52 -6.63 -5.42
N LEU A 85 -0.40 -5.47 -4.77
CA LEU A 85 -0.02 -5.39 -3.35
C LEU A 85 -1.03 -6.10 -2.44
N GLU A 86 -2.34 -5.89 -2.65
CA GLU A 86 -3.39 -6.59 -1.89
C GLU A 86 -3.29 -8.11 -2.05
N LYS A 87 -3.08 -8.56 -3.28
CA LYS A 87 -2.90 -9.97 -3.62
C LYS A 87 -1.62 -10.56 -3.03
N GLU A 88 -0.52 -9.80 -3.03
CA GLU A 88 0.78 -10.21 -2.50
C GLU A 88 0.74 -10.40 -0.98
N ILE A 89 0.02 -9.54 -0.26
CA ILE A 89 -0.19 -9.70 1.20
C ILE A 89 -0.94 -11.01 1.50
N GLY A 90 -1.94 -11.35 0.67
CA GLY A 90 -2.74 -12.56 0.80
C GLY A 90 -3.48 -12.68 2.13
N ASN A 91 -3.75 -13.90 2.58
CA ASN A 91 -4.41 -14.19 3.87
C ASN A 91 -5.71 -13.41 4.11
N ASN A 92 -6.56 -13.33 3.06
CA ASN A 92 -7.83 -12.58 3.06
C ASN A 92 -7.67 -11.08 3.39
N PHE A 93 -6.46 -10.52 3.27
CA PHE A 93 -6.27 -9.09 3.43
C PHE A 93 -7.07 -8.34 2.36
N VAL A 94 -7.83 -7.35 2.81
CA VAL A 94 -8.52 -6.41 1.94
C VAL A 94 -8.27 -5.00 2.44
N ILE A 95 -7.96 -4.09 1.52
CA ILE A 95 -7.52 -2.72 1.84
C ILE A 95 -8.56 -1.97 2.67
N GLU A 96 -9.85 -2.13 2.34
CA GLU A 96 -10.94 -1.39 2.96
C GLU A 96 -11.15 -1.64 4.44
N GLU A 97 -10.65 -2.75 5.00
CA GLU A 97 -10.77 -3.02 6.44
C GLU A 97 -9.87 -2.14 7.29
N SER A 98 -8.81 -1.59 6.70
CA SER A 98 -7.88 -0.70 7.39
C SER A 98 -8.19 0.79 7.23
N LEU A 99 -9.27 1.14 6.53
CA LEU A 99 -9.58 2.51 6.14
C LEU A 99 -10.81 3.06 6.85
N SER A 100 -10.74 4.34 7.21
CA SER A 100 -11.92 5.10 7.65
C SER A 100 -12.93 5.29 6.51
N LEU A 101 -14.20 5.50 6.85
CA LEU A 101 -15.25 5.81 5.86
C LEU A 101 -14.89 7.04 4.99
N ALA A 102 -14.24 8.06 5.58
CA ALA A 102 -13.80 9.23 4.84
C ALA A 102 -12.70 8.89 3.80
N GLN A 103 -11.77 7.99 4.14
CA GLN A 103 -10.76 7.51 3.19
C GLN A 103 -11.38 6.65 2.09
N LEU A 104 -12.36 5.80 2.43
CA LEU A 104 -13.11 5.01 1.47
C LEU A 104 -13.89 5.89 0.49
N ASN A 105 -14.52 6.96 0.97
CA ASN A 105 -15.18 7.93 0.09
C ASN A 105 -14.20 8.56 -0.91
N LYS A 106 -12.99 8.91 -0.45
CA LYS A 106 -11.95 9.45 -1.34
C LYS A 106 -11.46 8.43 -2.37
N LEU A 107 -11.22 7.17 -1.96
CA LEU A 107 -10.84 6.10 -2.89
C LEU A 107 -11.96 5.75 -3.88
N CYS A 108 -13.22 5.84 -3.46
CA CYS A 108 -14.37 5.61 -4.32
C CYS A 108 -14.42 6.60 -5.51
N TRP A 109 -13.90 7.82 -5.35
CA TRP A 109 -13.73 8.74 -6.49
C TRP A 109 -12.70 8.23 -7.51
N THR A 110 -11.66 7.51 -7.08
CA THR A 110 -10.68 6.89 -7.99
C THR A 110 -11.35 5.86 -8.88
N THR A 111 -12.08 4.92 -8.30
CA THR A 111 -12.76 3.84 -9.02
C THR A 111 -13.86 4.40 -9.92
N LYS A 112 -14.61 5.41 -9.46
CA LYS A 112 -15.58 6.14 -10.29
C LYS A 112 -14.96 6.85 -11.48
N PHE A 113 -13.81 7.51 -11.29
CA PHE A 113 -13.05 8.14 -12.38
C PHE A 113 -12.60 7.14 -13.43
N LEU A 114 -12.05 6.00 -13.01
CA LEU A 114 -11.65 4.93 -13.93
C LEU A 114 -12.85 4.36 -14.70
N GLN A 115 -13.97 4.12 -14.02
CA GLN A 115 -15.20 3.63 -14.66
C GLN A 115 -15.77 4.63 -15.66
N HIS A 116 -15.77 5.91 -15.32
CA HIS A 116 -16.27 6.99 -16.18
C HIS A 116 -15.54 7.00 -17.54
N TYR A 117 -14.22 6.86 -17.54
CA TYR A 117 -13.41 6.84 -18.77
C TYR A 117 -13.04 5.43 -19.27
N LYS A 118 -13.76 4.38 -18.86
CA LYS A 118 -13.44 3.00 -19.29
C LYS A 118 -13.58 2.81 -20.80
N LYS A 119 -14.64 3.37 -21.39
CA LYS A 119 -14.96 3.25 -22.84
C LYS A 119 -14.03 4.06 -23.74
N ASP A 120 -13.25 4.93 -23.12
CA ASP A 120 -12.36 5.89 -23.77
C ASP A 120 -10.96 5.33 -24.04
N LEU A 121 -10.69 4.13 -23.54
CA LEU A 121 -9.46 3.41 -23.78
C LEU A 121 -9.42 2.82 -25.19
N SER A 122 -8.22 2.79 -25.77
CA SER A 122 -7.99 2.03 -27.00
C SER A 122 -8.37 0.54 -26.80
N PRO A 123 -8.74 -0.20 -27.85
CA PRO A 123 -9.05 -1.62 -27.74
C PRO A 123 -7.93 -2.42 -27.07
N GLN A 124 -6.67 -2.13 -27.41
CA GLN A 124 -5.51 -2.78 -26.78
C GLN A 124 -5.43 -2.47 -25.28
N SER A 125 -5.59 -1.20 -24.90
CA SER A 125 -5.57 -0.80 -23.48
C SER A 125 -6.72 -1.41 -22.68
N GLN A 126 -7.89 -1.65 -23.29
CA GLN A 126 -8.98 -2.36 -22.61
C GLN A 126 -8.58 -3.80 -22.26
N VAL A 127 -7.85 -4.48 -23.16
CA VAL A 127 -7.29 -5.81 -22.90
C VAL A 127 -6.22 -5.75 -21.82
N ASP A 128 -5.26 -4.83 -21.94
CA ASP A 128 -4.13 -4.71 -21.01
C ASP A 128 -4.59 -4.46 -19.57
N TYR A 129 -5.64 -3.66 -19.38
CA TYR A 129 -6.17 -3.29 -18.06
C TYR A 129 -7.41 -4.10 -17.63
N GLN A 130 -7.77 -5.18 -18.32
CA GLN A 130 -8.98 -5.96 -18.01
C GLN A 130 -9.01 -6.44 -16.55
N LYS A 131 -7.88 -6.96 -16.05
CA LYS A 131 -7.76 -7.43 -14.65
C LYS A 131 -7.87 -6.29 -13.65
N VAL A 132 -7.27 -5.13 -13.96
CA VAL A 132 -7.36 -3.93 -13.12
C VAL A 132 -8.81 -3.46 -13.05
N TYR A 133 -9.55 -3.46 -14.16
CA TYR A 133 -10.96 -3.10 -14.14
C TYR A 133 -11.82 -4.09 -13.37
N ALA A 134 -11.55 -5.40 -13.46
CA ALA A 134 -12.26 -6.38 -12.65
C ALA A 134 -12.08 -6.11 -11.15
N TRP A 135 -10.85 -5.78 -10.73
CA TRP A 135 -10.56 -5.38 -9.35
C TRP A 135 -11.24 -4.05 -8.98
N VAL A 136 -11.18 -3.03 -9.84
CA VAL A 136 -11.85 -1.72 -9.66
C VAL A 136 -13.36 -1.88 -9.49
N ASP A 137 -14.00 -2.70 -10.32
CA ASP A 137 -15.45 -2.93 -10.29
C ASP A 137 -15.86 -3.62 -8.97
N ALA A 138 -15.09 -4.61 -8.51
CA ALA A 138 -15.29 -5.25 -7.22
C ALA A 138 -15.13 -4.28 -6.05
N LYS A 139 -14.07 -3.46 -6.05
CA LYS A 139 -13.81 -2.47 -5.00
C LYS A 139 -14.86 -1.37 -4.96
N GLN A 140 -15.28 -0.84 -6.10
CA GLN A 140 -16.37 0.13 -6.17
C GLN A 140 -17.63 -0.40 -5.49
N SER A 141 -18.04 -1.64 -5.80
CA SER A 141 -19.22 -2.26 -5.19
C SER A 141 -19.09 -2.36 -3.67
N THR A 142 -17.96 -2.84 -3.17
CA THR A 142 -17.71 -3.00 -1.73
C THR A 142 -17.67 -1.65 -1.01
N TRP A 143 -16.99 -0.65 -1.58
CA TRP A 143 -16.84 0.66 -0.95
C TRP A 143 -18.15 1.44 -0.95
N LEU A 144 -18.90 1.44 -2.06
CA LEU A 144 -20.23 2.03 -2.10
C LEU A 144 -21.17 1.40 -1.07
N LYS A 145 -21.13 0.07 -0.89
CA LYS A 145 -21.89 -0.62 0.15
C LYS A 145 -21.53 -0.09 1.55
N LYS A 146 -20.25 -0.07 1.92
CA LYS A 146 -19.79 0.45 3.22
C LYS A 146 -20.18 1.92 3.43
N LEU A 147 -20.10 2.76 2.39
CA LEU A 147 -20.50 4.17 2.46
C LEU A 147 -22.01 4.35 2.63
N ASN A 148 -22.82 3.53 1.95
CA ASN A 148 -24.28 3.51 2.12
C ASN A 148 -24.70 3.07 3.52
N GLU A 149 -23.96 2.12 4.12
CA GLU A 149 -24.20 1.65 5.49
C GLU A 149 -23.72 2.66 6.55
N GLY A 150 -22.66 3.41 6.25
CA GLY A 150 -21.98 4.28 7.22
C GLY A 150 -22.36 5.76 7.19
N TYR A 151 -22.86 6.29 6.06
CA TYR A 151 -23.20 7.71 5.91
C TYR A 151 -24.67 7.92 5.53
N THR A 152 -25.28 8.95 6.13
CA THR A 152 -26.60 9.42 5.68
C THR A 152 -26.52 10.08 4.30
N LYS A 153 -27.67 10.30 3.64
CA LYS A 153 -27.77 10.67 2.21
C LYS A 153 -27.10 12.02 1.85
N ASP A 154 -26.82 12.88 2.83
CA ASP A 154 -26.33 14.25 2.58
C ASP A 154 -25.08 14.64 3.38
N GLU A 155 -24.58 13.76 4.24
CA GLU A 155 -23.50 14.04 5.18
C GLU A 155 -22.20 14.51 4.52
N LEU A 156 -21.93 14.01 3.31
CA LEU A 156 -20.71 14.27 2.57
C LEU A 156 -20.83 15.38 1.51
N GLY A 157 -22.02 15.98 1.35
CA GLY A 157 -22.22 17.11 0.44
C GLY A 157 -21.74 16.85 -0.99
N GLU A 158 -20.96 17.77 -1.55
CA GLU A 158 -20.43 17.64 -2.92
C GLU A 158 -19.31 16.61 -3.06
N ASP A 159 -18.69 16.19 -1.95
CA ASP A 159 -17.59 15.22 -1.98
C ASP A 159 -18.07 13.78 -1.87
N ASP A 160 -19.38 13.57 -1.81
CA ASP A 160 -19.98 12.24 -1.77
C ASP A 160 -19.77 11.50 -3.10
N CYS A 161 -18.96 10.43 -3.07
CA CYS A 161 -18.68 9.64 -4.27
C CYS A 161 -19.91 8.88 -4.80
N ARG A 162 -20.95 8.70 -3.97
CA ARG A 162 -22.16 7.92 -4.29
C ARG A 162 -23.12 8.65 -5.24
N LYS A 163 -22.95 9.97 -5.38
CA LYS A 163 -23.84 10.84 -6.18
C LYS A 163 -23.68 10.68 -7.69
#